data_AF-A0A496BDI4-F1
#
_entry.id   AF-A0A496BDI4-F1
#
_cell.length_a   1.000
_cell.length_b   1.000
_cell.length_c   1.000
_cell.angle_alpha   90.00
_cell.angle_beta   90.00
_cell.angle_gamma   90.00
#
_symmetry.space_group_name_H-M   'P 1'
#
loop_
_entity.id
_entity.type
_entity.pdbx_description
1 polymer ?
#
loop_
_entity_poly.entity_id
_entity_poly.type
_entity_poly.pdbx_seq_one_letter_code
_entity_poly.pdbx_strand_id
1 'polypeptide(L)'
;MATFYKGAGIGTHWHIHDSRRVGFTARAPETESTTAALIDHITKGTLNSPYISLTRSYAVAWDYAMRGGTQTPILGDPGYVYEIEIDSPLPLGLEILDPIKEVALNLPSPIGVDFEAGYPFYQHNGLPTFLLGVVSPGDMSHFRIGRQPQPPGPGLPCPPNLTPRLEALVNALRDAEILFHGSIPSYCVKERFEVVFS
;
A
#
# COMPACT_ATOMS: atom_id res chain seq x y z
N MET A 1 2.24 22.24 -5.86
CA MET A 1 3.24 21.26 -5.40
C MET A 1 2.57 20.31 -4.42
N ALA A 2 2.79 19.00 -4.57
CA ALA A 2 2.26 17.98 -3.66
C ALA A 2 3.44 17.20 -3.04
N THR A 3 3.36 16.98 -1.72
CA THR A 3 4.40 16.29 -0.96
C THR A 3 4.03 14.83 -0.74
N PHE A 4 5.03 13.97 -0.91
CA PHE A 4 4.97 12.53 -0.71
C PHE A 4 6.20 12.09 0.08
N TYR A 5 6.15 10.90 0.66
CA TYR A 5 7.20 10.36 1.49
C TYR A 5 7.57 8.94 1.07
N LYS A 6 8.82 8.57 1.32
CA LYS A 6 9.29 7.19 1.16
C LYS A 6 10.18 6.77 2.32
N GLY A 7 9.79 5.67 2.96
CA GLY A 7 10.65 4.99 3.94
C GLY A 7 11.70 4.12 3.25
N ALA A 8 12.92 4.16 3.76
CA ALA A 8 14.03 3.31 3.37
C ALA A 8 14.69 2.74 4.63
N GLY A 9 14.31 1.51 4.99
CA GLY A 9 14.93 0.81 6.11
C GLY A 9 16.36 0.35 5.80
N ILE A 10 17.13 0.03 6.85
CA ILE A 10 18.52 -0.42 6.70
C ILE A 10 18.64 -1.54 5.68
N GLY A 11 19.64 -1.44 4.82
CA GLY A 11 20.01 -2.46 3.83
C GLY A 11 19.09 -2.50 2.59
N THR A 12 18.03 -1.69 2.55
CA THR A 12 17.22 -1.53 1.34
C THR A 12 17.97 -0.75 0.25
N HIS A 13 17.53 -0.87 -1.00
CA HIS A 13 18.18 -0.17 -2.12
C HIS A 13 18.27 1.35 -1.89
N TRP A 14 17.19 1.98 -1.42
CA TRP A 14 17.15 3.43 -1.17
C TRP A 14 17.82 3.85 0.15
N HIS A 15 18.18 2.90 1.00
CA HIS A 15 19.07 3.17 2.12
C HIS A 15 20.53 3.28 1.66
N ILE A 16 20.94 2.40 0.75
CA ILE A 16 22.31 2.34 0.21
C ILE A 16 22.55 3.42 -0.84
N HIS A 17 21.54 3.69 -1.68
CA HIS A 17 21.61 4.64 -2.79
C HIS A 17 20.76 5.88 -2.47
N ASP A 18 21.44 6.98 -2.14
CA ASP A 18 20.79 8.25 -1.79
C ASP A 18 20.01 8.84 -2.97
N SER A 19 18.68 8.76 -2.90
CA SER A 19 17.77 9.21 -3.95
C SER A 19 17.79 10.72 -4.17
N ARG A 20 18.34 11.52 -3.25
CA ARG A 20 18.61 12.95 -3.50
C ARG A 20 19.62 13.16 -4.63
N ARG A 21 20.44 12.15 -4.94
CA ARG A 21 21.45 12.21 -5.99
C ARG A 21 20.98 11.60 -7.30
N VAL A 22 20.19 10.53 -7.23
CA VAL A 22 19.84 9.70 -8.40
C VAL A 22 18.36 9.66 -8.72
N GLY A 23 17.50 10.18 -7.84
CA GLY A 23 16.04 10.06 -7.96
C GLY A 23 15.52 8.69 -7.52
N PHE A 24 14.30 8.37 -7.95
CA PHE A 24 13.71 7.05 -7.78
C PHE A 24 13.35 6.45 -9.14
N THR A 25 13.63 5.16 -9.29
CA THR A 25 13.22 4.36 -10.45
C THR A 25 12.64 3.06 -9.93
N ALA A 26 11.58 2.55 -10.57
CA ALA A 26 11.05 1.24 -10.24
C ALA A 26 12.11 0.15 -10.48
N ARG A 27 12.00 -0.99 -9.80
CA ARG A 27 12.97 -2.09 -10.00
C ARG A 27 12.84 -2.74 -11.39
N ALA A 28 11.62 -2.77 -11.93
CA ALA A 28 11.32 -3.37 -13.23
C ALA A 28 10.55 -2.38 -14.11
N PRO A 29 11.17 -1.23 -14.48
CA PRO A 29 10.48 -0.12 -15.14
C PRO A 29 9.96 -0.47 -16.53
N GLU A 30 10.56 -1.45 -17.20
CA GLU A 30 10.16 -1.93 -18.53
C GLU A 30 8.99 -2.93 -18.50
N THR A 31 8.50 -3.28 -17.30
CA THR A 31 7.35 -4.20 -17.17
C THR A 31 6.08 -3.46 -17.54
N GLU A 32 5.16 -4.15 -18.20
CA GLU A 32 3.87 -3.56 -18.58
C GLU A 32 3.07 -3.10 -17.35
N SER A 33 2.64 -1.83 -17.38
CA SER A 33 1.77 -1.23 -16.38
C SER A 33 0.33 -1.68 -16.59
N THR A 34 -0.14 -2.64 -15.78
CA THR A 34 -1.52 -3.14 -15.78
C THR A 34 -2.14 -3.07 -14.38
N THR A 35 -3.48 -3.04 -14.29
CA THR A 35 -4.20 -3.12 -13.00
C THR A 35 -3.86 -4.40 -12.24
N ALA A 36 -3.64 -5.51 -12.95
CA ALA A 36 -3.22 -6.76 -12.32
C ALA A 36 -1.83 -6.64 -11.68
N ALA A 37 -0.86 -6.04 -12.38
CA ALA A 37 0.47 -5.76 -11.84
C ALA A 37 0.41 -4.78 -10.65
N LEU A 38 -0.50 -3.82 -10.67
CA LEU A 38 -0.74 -2.87 -9.58
C LEU A 38 -1.28 -3.60 -8.35
N ILE A 39 -2.32 -4.43 -8.52
CA ILE A 39 -2.87 -5.24 -7.42
C ILE A 39 -1.80 -6.15 -6.83
N ASP A 40 -0.99 -6.80 -7.66
CA ASP A 40 0.10 -7.66 -7.21
C ASP A 40 1.20 -6.87 -6.46
N HIS A 41 1.55 -5.67 -6.93
CA HIS A 41 2.50 -4.78 -6.24
C HIS A 41 2.06 -4.51 -4.80
N ILE A 42 0.80 -4.13 -4.61
CA ILE A 42 0.24 -3.67 -3.33
C ILE A 42 0.00 -4.84 -2.38
N THR A 43 -0.58 -5.94 -2.89
CA THR A 43 -0.95 -7.09 -2.05
C THR A 43 0.25 -7.92 -1.65
N LYS A 44 1.19 -8.16 -2.57
CA LYS A 44 2.35 -9.04 -2.34
C LYS A 44 3.57 -8.29 -1.85
N GLY A 45 3.55 -6.95 -1.89
CA GLY A 45 4.73 -6.12 -1.63
C GLY A 45 5.89 -6.43 -2.59
N THR A 46 5.58 -6.88 -3.82
CA THR A 46 6.62 -7.29 -4.77
C THR A 46 7.41 -6.07 -5.24
N LEU A 47 8.74 -6.16 -5.16
CA LEU A 47 9.62 -5.16 -5.73
C LEU A 47 9.70 -5.28 -7.26
N ASN A 48 9.33 -6.42 -7.85
CA ASN A 48 9.39 -6.65 -9.29
C ASN A 48 8.13 -6.11 -9.97
N SER A 49 8.08 -4.79 -10.11
CA SER A 49 6.96 -4.07 -10.72
C SER A 49 7.46 -2.79 -11.40
N PRO A 50 6.66 -2.18 -12.29
CA PRO A 50 6.98 -0.90 -12.90
C PRO A 50 6.66 0.31 -12.01
N TYR A 51 6.19 0.07 -10.78
CA TYR A 51 5.72 1.14 -9.89
C TYR A 51 6.72 1.51 -8.80
N ILE A 52 6.76 2.80 -8.49
CA ILE A 52 7.40 3.35 -7.30
C ILE A 52 6.30 3.67 -6.30
N SER A 53 6.28 2.93 -5.19
CA SER A 53 5.38 3.23 -4.07
C SER A 53 5.92 4.39 -3.23
N LEU A 54 5.09 5.45 -3.12
CA LEU A 54 5.23 6.55 -2.18
C LEU A 54 3.97 6.63 -1.31
N THR A 55 4.03 7.36 -0.20
CA THR A 55 2.86 7.59 0.67
C THR A 55 2.65 9.07 0.92
N ARG A 56 1.39 9.47 1.17
CA ARG A 56 1.10 10.82 1.67
C ARG A 56 1.22 10.96 3.20
N SER A 57 1.50 9.86 3.90
CA SER A 57 1.64 9.84 5.35
C SER A 57 3.10 9.70 5.76
N TYR A 58 3.65 10.73 6.40
CA TYR A 58 4.99 10.66 6.99
C TYR A 58 5.10 9.48 7.99
N ALA A 59 4.06 9.26 8.81
CA ALA A 59 4.06 8.19 9.80
C ALA A 59 4.17 6.79 9.16
N VAL A 60 3.53 6.58 8.00
CA VAL A 60 3.67 5.33 7.25
C VAL A 60 5.09 5.20 6.71
N ALA A 61 5.64 6.25 6.08
CA ALA A 61 7.02 6.22 5.59
C ALA A 61 8.04 5.97 6.71
N TRP A 62 7.82 6.56 7.89
CA TRP A 62 8.62 6.33 9.09
C TRP A 62 8.54 4.87 9.54
N ASP A 63 7.36 4.26 9.55
CA ASP A 63 7.20 2.85 9.93
C ASP A 63 7.92 1.92 8.95
N TYR A 64 7.86 2.20 7.64
CA TYR A 64 8.66 1.50 6.63
C TYR A 64 10.17 1.69 6.84
N ALA A 65 10.62 2.89 7.23
CA ALA A 65 12.03 3.12 7.57
C ALA A 65 12.46 2.33 8.82
N MET A 66 11.58 2.15 9.80
CA MET A 66 11.84 1.34 11.01
C MET A 66 11.80 -0.16 10.80
N ARG A 67 10.84 -0.64 10.01
CA ARG A 67 10.49 -2.07 9.97
C ARG A 67 10.74 -2.74 8.63
N GLY A 68 10.89 -1.97 7.56
CA GLY A 68 11.06 -2.50 6.19
C GLY A 68 12.50 -2.88 5.84
N GLY A 69 13.46 -2.67 6.75
CA GLY A 69 14.87 -3.01 6.57
C GLY A 69 15.23 -4.41 7.06
N THR A 70 16.50 -4.77 6.93
CA THR A 70 17.05 -6.03 7.47
C THR A 70 17.30 -5.97 8.98
N GLN A 71 17.37 -4.76 9.54
CA GLN A 71 17.69 -4.48 10.94
C GLN A 71 16.90 -3.27 11.43
N THR A 72 16.74 -3.18 12.75
CA THR A 72 16.15 -2.02 13.42
C THR A 72 17.15 -0.85 13.43
N PRO A 73 16.77 0.35 12.96
CA PRO A 73 17.69 1.46 12.92
C PRO A 73 18.20 1.96 14.25
N ILE A 74 19.47 2.36 14.27
CA ILE A 74 20.20 2.87 15.44
C ILE A 74 20.99 4.11 15.06
N LEU A 75 21.51 4.85 16.04
CA LEU A 75 22.24 6.09 15.79
C LEU A 75 23.44 5.96 14.83
N GLY A 76 24.11 4.81 14.82
CA GLY A 76 25.25 4.56 13.92
C GLY A 76 24.87 4.03 12.53
N ASP A 77 23.62 3.62 12.32
CA ASP A 77 23.08 3.09 11.06
C ASP A 77 21.58 3.45 10.99
N PRO A 78 21.24 4.71 10.68
CA PRO A 78 19.86 5.15 10.66
C PRO A 78 19.12 4.66 9.41
N GLY A 79 17.82 4.42 9.55
CA GLY A 79 16.91 4.35 8.40
C GLY A 79 16.66 5.76 7.88
N TYR A 80 16.00 5.87 6.72
CA TYR A 80 15.72 7.17 6.13
C TYR A 80 14.26 7.33 5.74
N VAL A 81 13.73 8.54 5.92
CA VAL A 81 12.50 9.00 5.27
C VAL A 81 12.87 10.09 4.29
N TYR A 82 12.57 9.86 3.01
CA TYR A 82 12.71 10.86 1.97
C TYR A 82 11.42 11.68 1.87
N GLU A 83 11.58 12.99 1.69
CA GLU A 83 10.51 13.91 1.31
C GLU A 83 10.63 14.24 -0.17
N ILE A 84 9.54 14.03 -0.90
CA ILE A 84 9.46 14.18 -2.34
C ILE A 84 8.38 15.19 -2.67
N GLU A 85 8.75 16.26 -3.36
CA GLU A 85 7.84 17.27 -3.84
C GLU A 85 7.70 17.18 -5.36
N ILE A 86 6.46 17.02 -5.82
CA ILE A 86 6.12 16.91 -7.25
C ILE A 86 5.26 18.13 -7.64
N ASP A 87 5.68 18.80 -8.70
CA ASP A 87 4.99 19.97 -9.25
C ASP A 87 3.88 19.60 -10.24
N SER A 88 3.04 20.59 -10.53
CA SER A 88 2.11 20.55 -11.66
C SER A 88 2.54 21.65 -12.65
N PRO A 89 2.86 21.32 -13.91
CA PRO A 89 2.72 20.00 -14.55
C PRO A 89 3.73 18.96 -14.03
N LEU A 90 3.39 17.68 -14.19
CA LEU A 90 4.27 16.57 -13.82
C LEU A 90 5.56 16.57 -14.66
N PRO A 91 6.69 16.09 -14.10
CA PRO A 91 7.88 15.78 -14.87
C PRO A 91 7.56 14.90 -16.09
N LEU A 92 8.31 15.10 -17.17
CA LEU A 92 8.10 14.35 -18.41
C LEU A 92 8.24 12.84 -18.18
N GLY A 93 7.24 12.08 -18.64
CA GLY A 93 7.21 10.62 -18.51
C GLY A 93 6.89 10.10 -17.10
N LEU A 94 6.47 10.98 -16.18
CA LEU A 94 5.99 10.58 -14.86
C LEU A 94 4.46 10.59 -14.82
N GLU A 95 3.88 9.48 -14.36
CA GLU A 95 2.45 9.31 -14.15
C GLU A 95 2.19 9.03 -12.67
N ILE A 96 1.08 9.58 -12.15
CA ILE A 96 0.61 9.34 -10.78
C ILE A 96 -0.67 8.51 -10.84
N LEU A 97 -0.66 7.36 -10.18
CA LEU A 97 -1.78 6.44 -10.08
C LEU A 97 -2.27 6.42 -8.65
N ASP A 98 -3.58 6.62 -8.47
CA ASP A 98 -4.27 6.41 -7.20
C ASP A 98 -4.77 4.96 -7.18
N PRO A 99 -4.16 4.08 -6.38
CA PRO A 99 -4.53 2.67 -6.36
C PRO A 99 -5.99 2.41 -6.03
N ILE A 100 -6.60 3.25 -5.19
CA ILE A 100 -8.00 3.11 -4.80
C ILE A 100 -8.86 3.32 -6.04
N LYS A 101 -8.58 4.38 -6.80
CA LYS A 101 -9.28 4.68 -8.05
C LYS A 101 -9.06 3.60 -9.10
N GLU A 102 -7.80 3.18 -9.31
CA GLU A 102 -7.45 2.18 -10.34
C GLU A 102 -8.09 0.82 -10.06
N VAL A 103 -8.10 0.38 -8.81
CA VAL A 103 -8.72 -0.90 -8.43
C VAL A 103 -10.25 -0.79 -8.46
N ALA A 104 -10.82 0.29 -7.93
CA ALA A 104 -12.27 0.47 -7.85
C ALA A 104 -12.96 0.50 -9.23
N LEU A 105 -12.35 1.18 -10.21
CA LEU A 105 -12.87 1.23 -11.58
C LEU A 105 -12.87 -0.14 -12.28
N ASN A 106 -12.06 -1.08 -11.81
CA ASN A 106 -11.93 -2.44 -12.36
C ASN A 106 -12.72 -3.47 -11.54
N LEU A 107 -13.58 -3.04 -10.61
CA LEU A 107 -14.46 -3.94 -9.89
C LEU A 107 -15.67 -4.34 -10.76
N PRO A 108 -16.00 -5.64 -10.81
CA PRO A 108 -17.20 -6.12 -11.50
C PRO A 108 -18.50 -5.48 -10.98
N SER A 109 -19.55 -5.54 -11.80
CA SER A 109 -20.90 -5.14 -11.38
C SER A 109 -21.37 -5.95 -10.17
N PRO A 110 -22.00 -5.32 -9.16
CA PRO A 110 -22.56 -6.03 -8.00
C PRO A 110 -23.73 -6.96 -8.35
N ILE A 111 -24.28 -6.85 -9.57
CA ILE A 111 -25.41 -7.64 -10.09
C ILE A 111 -24.93 -8.58 -11.22
N GLY A 112 -23.63 -8.62 -11.51
CA GLY A 112 -23.07 -9.44 -12.57
C GLY A 112 -23.30 -10.94 -12.32
N VAL A 113 -24.02 -11.58 -13.24
CA VAL A 113 -24.36 -13.02 -13.22
C VAL A 113 -23.34 -13.87 -13.99
N ASP A 114 -22.19 -13.32 -14.35
CA ASP A 114 -21.14 -14.09 -15.04
C ASP A 114 -20.35 -14.91 -14.01
N PHE A 115 -20.86 -16.12 -13.77
CA PHE A 115 -20.43 -17.08 -12.74
C PHE A 115 -19.05 -17.73 -12.99
N GLU A 116 -18.35 -17.44 -14.08
CA GLU A 116 -17.07 -18.13 -14.39
C GLU A 116 -15.87 -17.58 -13.62
N ALA A 117 -15.89 -16.31 -13.23
CA ALA A 117 -14.85 -15.69 -12.41
C ALA A 117 -15.43 -15.33 -11.05
N GLY A 118 -15.88 -16.35 -10.31
CA GLY A 118 -16.49 -16.30 -8.98
C GLY A 118 -16.36 -14.95 -8.30
N TYR A 119 -17.35 -14.09 -8.52
CA TYR A 119 -17.42 -12.77 -7.90
C TYR A 119 -17.72 -13.00 -6.43
N PRO A 120 -16.73 -12.84 -5.52
CA PRO A 120 -17.06 -12.92 -4.12
C PRO A 120 -17.74 -11.59 -3.84
N PHE A 121 -19.04 -11.67 -3.61
CA PHE A 121 -19.75 -10.62 -2.92
C PHE A 121 -18.84 -10.09 -1.82
N TYR A 122 -18.78 -8.76 -1.67
CA TYR A 122 -18.20 -8.13 -0.49
C TYR A 122 -19.10 -8.48 0.71
N GLN A 123 -19.06 -9.75 1.10
CA GLN A 123 -19.79 -10.36 2.18
C GLN A 123 -18.80 -10.51 3.31
N HIS A 124 -18.94 -9.63 4.28
CA HIS A 124 -18.35 -9.83 5.59
C HIS A 124 -19.46 -10.27 6.55
N ASN A 125 -19.13 -11.12 7.50
CA ASN A 125 -20.01 -11.51 8.59
C ASN A 125 -20.07 -10.44 9.72
N GLY A 126 -19.52 -9.25 9.46
CA GLY A 126 -19.49 -8.13 10.41
C GLY A 126 -18.40 -8.26 11.49
N LEU A 127 -17.50 -9.24 11.37
CA LEU A 127 -16.38 -9.39 12.30
C LEU A 127 -15.34 -8.27 12.12
N PRO A 128 -14.68 -7.84 13.22
CA PRO A 128 -13.69 -6.76 13.22
C PRO A 128 -12.37 -7.17 12.58
N THR A 129 -12.26 -8.39 12.06
CA THR A 129 -11.07 -8.87 11.34
C THR A 129 -10.81 -8.09 10.06
N PHE A 130 -11.79 -7.33 9.56
CA PHE A 130 -11.69 -6.56 8.31
C PHE A 130 -11.93 -5.05 8.45
N LEU A 131 -12.70 -4.63 9.46
CA LEU A 131 -12.87 -3.21 9.80
C LEU A 131 -11.81 -2.84 10.85
N LEU A 132 -10.61 -2.49 10.37
CA LEU A 132 -9.55 -1.89 11.19
C LEU A 132 -10.02 -0.50 11.63
N GLY A 133 -10.64 -0.40 12.82
CA GLY A 133 -11.00 0.92 13.33
C GLY A 133 -12.01 0.98 14.46
N VAL A 134 -11.89 0.15 15.50
CA VAL A 134 -12.44 0.51 16.81
C VAL A 134 -11.42 0.13 17.89
N VAL A 135 -10.61 1.11 18.31
CA VAL A 135 -9.68 1.00 19.45
C VAL A 135 -10.45 1.22 20.76
N SER A 136 -11.61 0.59 20.91
CA SER A 136 -12.28 0.47 22.20
C SER A 136 -12.20 -1.00 22.59
N PRO A 137 -11.27 -1.38 23.48
CA PRO A 137 -11.21 -2.73 24.04
C PRO A 137 -12.54 -3.17 24.68
N GLY A 138 -13.32 -2.20 25.19
CA GLY A 138 -14.66 -2.42 25.74
C GLY A 138 -15.66 -2.82 24.66
N ASP A 139 -15.67 -2.12 23.52
CA ASP A 139 -16.52 -2.45 22.38
C ASP A 139 -16.03 -3.69 21.64
N MET A 140 -14.76 -4.05 21.72
CA MET A 140 -14.24 -5.30 21.13
C MET A 140 -14.68 -6.57 21.89
N SER A 141 -15.25 -6.43 23.08
CA SER A 141 -15.63 -7.58 23.92
C SER A 141 -16.75 -8.43 23.34
N HIS A 142 -17.72 -7.84 22.61
CA HIS A 142 -18.82 -8.58 22.00
C HIS A 142 -18.39 -9.45 20.81
N PHE A 143 -17.25 -9.13 20.18
CA PHE A 143 -16.64 -9.96 19.14
C PHE A 143 -15.81 -11.12 19.70
N ARG A 144 -15.59 -11.19 21.03
CA ARG A 144 -14.99 -12.37 21.69
C ARG A 144 -15.99 -13.51 21.87
N ILE A 145 -17.28 -13.28 21.59
CA ILE A 145 -18.32 -14.30 21.57
C ILE A 145 -18.07 -15.13 20.30
N GLY A 146 -17.36 -16.25 20.44
CA GLY A 146 -16.75 -17.04 19.35
C GLY A 146 -17.69 -17.74 18.37
N ARG A 147 -18.86 -17.16 18.04
CA ARG A 147 -19.75 -17.66 16.98
C ARG A 147 -19.99 -16.56 15.95
N GLN A 148 -19.61 -16.86 14.71
CA GLN A 148 -19.95 -16.06 13.55
C GLN A 148 -21.48 -16.02 13.40
N PRO A 149 -22.12 -14.84 13.37
CA PRO A 149 -23.53 -14.75 13.02
C PRO A 149 -23.72 -15.34 11.61
N GLN A 150 -24.62 -16.31 11.47
CA GLN A 150 -25.00 -16.88 10.18
C GLN A 150 -26.35 -16.30 9.77
N PRO A 151 -26.58 -16.02 8.47
CA PRO A 151 -27.90 -15.61 8.01
C PRO A 151 -28.94 -16.71 8.32
N PRO A 152 -30.19 -16.35 8.68
CA PRO A 152 -31.24 -17.34 8.86
C PRO A 152 -31.53 -18.05 7.52
N GLY A 153 -31.46 -19.39 7.51
CA GLY A 153 -31.68 -20.23 6.32
C GLY A 153 -30.51 -21.18 6.03
N PRO A 154 -30.49 -21.87 4.87
CA PRO A 154 -29.36 -22.71 4.43
C PRO A 154 -28.18 -21.81 4.00
N GLY A 155 -27.61 -21.08 4.97
CA GLY A 155 -26.40 -20.29 4.76
C GLY A 155 -25.21 -21.23 4.59
N LEU A 156 -24.43 -21.01 3.54
CA LEU A 156 -23.11 -21.63 3.41
C LEU A 156 -22.15 -20.96 4.38
N PRO A 157 -21.27 -21.71 5.08
CA PRO A 157 -20.18 -21.13 5.84
C PRO A 157 -19.36 -20.20 4.93
N CYS A 158 -19.27 -18.92 5.30
CA CYS A 158 -18.52 -17.92 4.54
C CYS A 158 -17.18 -17.65 5.23
N PRO A 159 -16.07 -18.25 4.76
CA PRO A 159 -14.75 -17.79 5.16
C PRO A 159 -14.53 -16.37 4.60
N PRO A 160 -13.83 -15.48 5.32
CA PRO A 160 -13.38 -14.22 4.74
C PRO A 160 -12.35 -14.52 3.64
N ASN A 161 -12.82 -14.79 2.42
CA ASN A 161 -11.97 -14.89 1.25
C ASN A 161 -11.69 -13.46 0.76
N LEU A 162 -10.57 -12.91 1.21
CA LEU A 162 -10.08 -11.65 0.69
C LEU A 162 -9.70 -11.85 -0.77
N THR A 163 -10.36 -11.12 -1.66
CA THR A 163 -9.83 -11.02 -3.02
C THR A 163 -8.59 -10.15 -3.02
N PRO A 164 -7.66 -10.40 -3.95
CA PRO A 164 -6.52 -9.51 -4.15
C PRO A 164 -6.94 -8.04 -4.40
N ARG A 165 -8.09 -7.82 -5.05
CA ARG A 165 -8.63 -6.47 -5.29
C ARG A 165 -9.01 -5.78 -3.99
N LEU A 166 -9.73 -6.48 -3.12
CA LEU A 166 -10.15 -5.93 -1.84
C LEU A 166 -8.96 -5.71 -0.89
N GLU A 167 -8.03 -6.66 -0.86
CA GLU A 167 -6.78 -6.52 -0.11
C GLU A 167 -5.96 -5.32 -0.60
N ALA A 168 -5.86 -5.11 -1.92
CA ALA A 168 -5.20 -3.94 -2.50
C ALA A 168 -5.85 -2.63 -2.05
N LEU A 169 -7.18 -2.54 -2.05
CA LEU A 169 -7.90 -1.34 -1.58
C LEU A 169 -7.61 -1.04 -0.11
N VAL A 170 -7.63 -2.06 0.76
CA VAL A 170 -7.37 -1.90 2.19
C VAL A 170 -5.91 -1.50 2.44
N ASN A 171 -4.95 -2.16 1.80
CA ASN A 171 -3.54 -1.83 1.97
C ASN A 171 -3.26 -0.41 1.45
N ALA A 172 -3.78 -0.03 0.28
CA ALA A 172 -3.61 1.30 -0.26
C ALA A 172 -4.19 2.40 0.66
N LEU A 173 -5.36 2.14 1.27
CA LEU A 173 -5.97 3.04 2.26
C LEU A 173 -5.13 3.12 3.54
N ARG A 174 -4.74 1.98 4.11
CA ARG A 174 -3.94 1.89 5.35
C ARG A 174 -2.61 2.64 5.21
N ASP A 175 -1.93 2.42 4.08
CA ASP A 175 -0.58 2.93 3.85
C ASP A 175 -0.60 4.31 3.19
N ALA A 176 -1.79 4.87 2.90
CA ALA A 176 -1.98 6.09 2.12
C ALA A 176 -1.11 6.09 0.85
N GLU A 177 -1.11 4.94 0.18
CA GLU A 177 -0.18 4.62 -0.91
C GLU A 177 -0.59 5.33 -2.20
N ILE A 178 0.42 5.87 -2.88
CA ILE A 178 0.32 6.47 -4.21
C ILE A 178 1.42 5.84 -5.06
N LEU A 179 1.03 5.33 -6.23
CA LEU A 179 1.97 4.70 -7.13
C LEU A 179 2.39 5.67 -8.22
N PHE A 180 3.68 5.68 -8.51
CA PHE A 180 4.27 6.44 -9.60
C PHE A 180 4.77 5.48 -10.67
N HIS A 181 4.45 5.78 -11.92
CA HIS A 181 4.96 5.06 -13.08
C HIS A 181 5.90 5.99 -13.86
N GLY A 182 7.09 5.50 -14.19
CA GLY A 182 8.20 6.31 -14.70
C GLY A 182 9.29 6.56 -13.65
N SER A 183 10.18 7.53 -13.91
CA SER A 183 11.28 7.88 -12.99
C SER A 183 11.01 9.21 -12.31
N ILE A 184 11.17 9.25 -11.00
CA ILE A 184 11.09 10.48 -10.20
C ILE A 184 12.49 11.13 -10.20
N PRO A 185 12.65 12.32 -10.79
CA PRO A 185 13.95 12.97 -10.83
C PRO A 185 14.49 13.34 -9.46
N SER A 186 15.82 13.39 -9.31
CA SER A 186 16.47 13.75 -8.04
C SER A 186 16.09 15.14 -7.53
N TYR A 187 15.82 16.10 -8.42
CA TYR A 187 15.40 17.46 -8.03
C TYR A 187 14.04 17.51 -7.32
N CYS A 188 13.22 16.44 -7.43
CA CYS A 188 11.98 16.28 -6.69
C CYS A 188 12.21 15.82 -5.25
N VAL A 189 13.37 15.21 -4.94
CA VAL A 189 13.69 14.70 -3.61
C VAL A 189 14.35 15.82 -2.81
N LYS A 190 13.60 16.43 -1.89
CA LYS A 190 14.03 17.65 -1.19
C LYS A 190 14.88 17.32 0.03
N GLU A 191 14.32 16.53 0.93
CA GLU A 191 14.92 16.24 2.22
C GLU A 191 15.04 14.74 2.47
N ARG A 192 15.96 14.39 3.37
CA ARG A 192 16.13 13.04 3.88
C ARG A 192 16.33 13.10 5.38
N PHE A 193 15.37 12.56 6.12
CA PHE A 193 15.38 12.52 7.58
C PHE A 193 15.93 11.19 8.06
N GLU A 194 16.85 11.24 9.01
CA GLU A 194 17.32 10.05 9.72
C GLU A 194 16.25 9.55 10.69
N VAL A 195 16.11 8.23 10.76
CA VAL A 195 15.22 7.57 11.70
C VAL A 195 16.00 6.53 12.48
N VAL A 196 15.85 6.59 13.80
CA VAL A 196 16.53 5.72 14.76
C VAL A 196 15.54 5.22 15.79
N PHE A 197 15.74 4.00 16.27
CA PHE A 197 15.02 3.46 17.41
C PHE A 197 15.69 3.99 18.70
N SER A 198 14.91 4.71 19.51
CA SER A 198 15.34 5.29 20.79
C SER A 198 14.93 4.44 21.97
#